data_AF-A0A1C5NA20-F1
#
_entry.id   AF-A0A1C5NA20-F1
#
_cell.length_a   1.000
_cell.length_b   1.000
_cell.length_c   1.000
_cell.angle_alpha   90.00
_cell.angle_beta   90.00
_cell.angle_gamma   90.00
#
_symmetry.space_group_name_H-M   'P 1'
#
loop_
_entity.id
_entity.type
_entity.pdbx_description
1 polymer ?
#
loop_
_entity_poly.entity_id
_entity_poly.type
_entity_poly.pdbx_seq_one_letter_code
_entity_poly.pdbx_strand_id
1 'polypeptide(L)'
;MTDFMKWLYPRYIRPYVEAAPQEEYEMWLSLMESDLEYQFREELDKTLEFTAIHAFLLGLRTGAGLGALIPQGTAPSAPGPSACTPP
;
A
#
# COMPACT_ATOMS: atom_id res chain seq x y z
N MET A 1 -3.79 -14.15 6.88
CA MET A 1 -2.62 -13.36 6.44
C MET A 1 -1.55 -14.30 5.94
N THR A 2 -1.09 -14.15 4.70
CA THR A 2 0.02 -14.96 4.15
C THR A 2 1.33 -14.61 4.85
N ASP A 3 2.30 -15.53 4.89
CA ASP A 3 3.61 -15.31 5.53
C ASP A 3 4.35 -14.11 4.91
N PHE A 4 4.15 -13.88 3.61
CA PHE A 4 4.67 -12.70 2.93
C PHE A 4 4.15 -11.40 3.53
N MET A 5 2.85 -11.29 3.84
CA MET A 5 2.29 -10.04 4.39
C MET A 5 2.78 -9.77 5.81
N LYS A 6 2.93 -10.84 6.61
CA LYS A 6 3.53 -10.75 7.95
C LYS A 6 5.00 -10.34 7.92
N TRP A 7 5.72 -10.71 6.88
CA TRP A 7 7.09 -10.26 6.65
C TRP A 7 7.14 -8.82 6.12
N LEU A 8 6.22 -8.46 5.22
CA LEU A 8 6.14 -7.15 4.59
C LEU A 8 5.82 -6.05 5.61
N TYR A 9 4.92 -6.34 6.57
CA TYR A 9 4.48 -5.37 7.57
C TYR A 9 5.62 -4.72 8.35
N PRO A 10 6.45 -5.45 9.13
CA PRO A 10 7.50 -4.85 9.93
C PRO A 10 8.64 -4.26 9.07
N ARG A 11 8.77 -4.67 7.81
CA ARG A 11 9.90 -4.30 6.94
C ARG A 11 9.63 -3.08 6.06
N TYR A 12 8.37 -2.85 5.68
CA TYR A 12 7.98 -1.80 4.74
C TYR A 12 6.78 -0.98 5.20
N ILE A 13 5.68 -1.64 5.61
CA ILE A 13 4.43 -0.92 5.93
C ILE A 13 4.60 -0.13 7.22
N ARG A 14 5.07 -0.78 8.30
CA ARG A 14 5.22 -0.16 9.62
C ARG A 14 6.17 1.05 9.60
N PRO A 15 7.41 0.97 9.06
CA PRO A 15 8.30 2.12 8.99
C PRO A 15 7.71 3.29 8.19
N TYR A 16 6.93 3.00 7.15
CA TYR A 16 6.28 4.05 6.36
C TYR A 16 5.15 4.73 7.14
N VAL A 17 4.34 3.96 7.87
CA VAL A 17 3.26 4.48 8.72
C VAL A 17 3.83 5.32 9.87
N GLU A 18 4.91 4.87 10.50
CA GLU A 18 5.56 5.59 11.60
C GLU A 18 6.24 6.89 11.13
N ALA A 19 6.73 6.93 9.88
CA ALA A 19 7.34 8.12 9.29
C ALA A 19 6.32 9.11 8.70
N ALA A 20 5.04 8.72 8.58
CA ALA A 20 4.02 9.59 8.04
C ALA A 20 3.75 10.76 9.00
N PRO A 21 3.48 11.98 8.48
CA PRO A 21 3.13 13.11 9.33
C PRO A 21 1.84 12.79 10.08
N GLN A 22 1.90 12.87 11.42
CA GLN A 22 0.78 12.51 12.29
C GLN A 22 -0.31 13.59 12.31
N GLU A 23 0.06 14.84 12.01
CA GLU A 23 -0.82 16.00 11.89
C GLU A 23 -1.82 16.10 13.06
N GLU A 24 -3.13 16.03 12.78
CA GLU A 24 -4.20 16.14 13.77
C GLU A 24 -4.30 14.95 14.75
N TYR A 25 -3.60 13.84 14.47
CA TYR A 25 -3.64 12.62 15.27
C TYR A 25 -2.52 12.51 16.32
N GLU A 26 -1.53 13.41 16.30
CA GLU A 26 -0.33 13.34 17.17
C GLU A 26 -0.69 13.19 18.65
N MET A 27 -1.64 13.99 19.14
CA MET A 27 -2.10 13.91 20.54
C MET A 27 -2.65 12.52 20.90
N TRP A 28 -3.51 11.98 20.03
CA TRP A 28 -4.15 10.67 20.26
C TRP A 28 -3.14 9.53 20.23
N LEU A 29 -2.17 9.60 19.31
CA LEU A 29 -1.08 8.63 19.21
C LEU A 29 -0.17 8.69 20.44
N SER A 30 0.19 9.89 20.91
CA SER A 30 1.01 10.06 22.11
C SER A 30 0.31 9.57 23.37
N LEU A 31 -0.99 9.83 23.53
CA LEU A 31 -1.79 9.28 24.63
C LEU A 31 -1.82 7.74 24.58
N MET A 32 -2.02 7.17 23.39
CA MET A 32 -2.00 5.73 23.20
C MET A 32 -0.65 5.11 23.57
N GLU A 33 0.48 5.75 23.26
CA GLU A 33 1.81 5.23 23.62
C GLU A 33 2.12 5.33 25.13
N SER A 34 1.63 6.39 25.77
CA SER A 34 1.94 6.75 27.14
C SER A 34 1.03 6.05 28.16
N ASP A 35 -0.28 6.03 27.89
CA ASP A 35 -1.30 5.57 28.84
C ASP A 35 -1.66 4.10 28.66
N LEU A 36 -1.29 3.48 27.53
CA LEU A 36 -1.59 2.08 27.29
C LEU A 36 -0.75 1.18 28.22
N GLU A 37 -1.47 0.41 29.02
CA GLU A 37 -0.88 -0.59 29.90
C GLU A 37 -0.04 -1.59 29.12
N TYR A 38 1.08 -2.00 29.70
CA TYR A 38 2.02 -2.92 29.06
C TYR A 38 1.36 -4.23 28.60
N GLN A 39 0.36 -4.70 29.36
CA GLN A 39 -0.38 -5.93 29.05
C GLN A 39 -1.21 -5.87 27.76
N PHE A 40 -1.52 -4.68 27.23
CA PHE A 40 -2.29 -4.51 25.99
C PHE A 40 -1.43 -4.13 24.79
N ARG A 41 -0.11 -3.96 24.97
CA ARG A 41 0.79 -3.55 23.88
C ARG A 41 0.88 -4.62 22.78
N GLU A 42 0.87 -5.89 23.16
CA GLU A 42 0.95 -6.99 22.19
C GLU A 42 -0.34 -7.07 21.35
N GLU A 43 -1.49 -6.93 21.99
CA GLU A 43 -2.80 -6.91 21.34
C GLU A 43 -2.94 -5.70 20.41
N LEU A 44 -2.46 -4.53 20.84
CA LEU A 44 -2.42 -3.34 19.98
C LEU A 44 -1.52 -3.58 18.77
N ASP A 45 -0.30 -4.10 18.98
CA ASP A 45 0.64 -4.40 17.89
C ASP A 45 0.02 -5.36 16.86
N LYS A 46 -0.66 -6.41 17.33
CA LYS A 46 -1.37 -7.36 16.46
C LYS A 46 -2.55 -6.72 15.72
N THR A 47 -3.25 -5.79 16.36
CA THR A 47 -4.37 -5.06 15.74
C THR A 47 -3.87 -4.10 14.67
N LEU A 48 -2.76 -3.40 14.92
CA LEU A 48 -2.11 -2.52 13.95
C LEU A 48 -1.54 -3.33 12.78
N GLU A 49 -0.90 -4.47 13.04
CA GLU A 49 -0.41 -5.40 12.01
C GLU A 49 -1.56 -5.82 11.08
N PHE A 50 -2.68 -6.27 11.65
CA PHE A 50 -3.85 -6.67 10.87
C PHE A 50 -4.42 -5.51 10.05
N THR A 51 -4.69 -4.37 10.67
CA THR A 51 -5.35 -3.23 10.01
C THR A 51 -4.49 -2.62 8.92
N ALA A 52 -3.20 -2.41 9.18
CA ALA A 52 -2.27 -1.81 8.22
C ALA A 52 -2.08 -2.68 6.97
N ILE A 53 -1.97 -4.00 7.12
CA ILE A 53 -1.87 -4.91 5.97
C ILE A 53 -3.13 -4.85 5.10
N HIS A 54 -4.32 -4.84 5.70
CA HIS A 54 -5.57 -4.81 4.94
C HIS A 54 -5.79 -3.44 4.29
N ALA A 55 -5.44 -2.34 4.97
CA ALA A 55 -5.47 -1.01 4.38
C ALA A 55 -4.50 -0.89 3.19
N PHE A 56 -3.29 -1.46 3.31
CA PHE A 56 -2.32 -1.50 2.21
C PHE A 56 -2.85 -2.30 1.01
N LEU A 57 -3.39 -3.50 1.25
CA LEU A 57 -3.99 -4.32 0.19
C LEU A 57 -5.18 -3.63 -0.49
N LEU A 58 -6.01 -2.94 0.30
CA LEU A 58 -7.11 -2.13 -0.21
C LEU A 58 -6.57 -1.02 -1.12
N GLY A 59 -5.52 -0.32 -0.69
CA GLY A 59 -4.83 0.69 -1.50
C GLY A 59 -4.32 0.14 -2.84
N LEU A 60 -3.69 -1.05 -2.83
CA LEU A 60 -3.24 -1.71 -4.06
C LEU A 60 -4.40 -2.06 -5.00
N ARG A 61 -5.49 -2.61 -4.47
CA ARG A 61 -6.68 -2.95 -5.27
C ARG A 61 -7.34 -1.70 -5.86
N THR A 62 -7.46 -0.64 -5.08
CA THR A 62 -7.99 0.64 -5.53
C THR A 62 -7.10 1.25 -6.61
N GLY A 63 -5.79 1.27 -6.40
CA GLY A 63 -4.82 1.76 -7.39
C GLY A 63 -4.87 0.98 -8.71
N ALA A 64 -4.95 -0.35 -8.65
CA ALA A 64 -5.12 -1.18 -9.85
C ALA A 64 -6.45 -0.89 -10.57
N GLY A 65 -7.54 -0.70 -9.83
CA GLY A 65 -8.85 -0.33 -10.40
C GLY A 65 -8.84 1.06 -11.06
N LEU A 66 -8.16 2.04 -10.45
CA LEU A 66 -8.02 3.39 -11.02
C LEU A 66 -7.09 3.39 -12.25
N GLY A 67 -5.99 2.64 -12.21
CA GLY A 67 -5.08 2.50 -13.35
C GLY A 67 -5.75 1.92 -14.60
N ALA A 68 -6.74 1.04 -14.43
CA ALA A 68 -7.54 0.51 -15.53
C ALA A 68 -8.52 1.53 -16.13
N LEU A 69 -8.87 2.58 -15.38
CA LEU A 69 -9.78 3.65 -15.81
C LEU A 69 -9.03 4.82 -16.46
N ILE A 70 -7.71 4.93 -16.26
CA ILE A 70 -6.88 5.87 -17.00
C ILE A 70 -6.78 5.34 -18.44
N PRO A 71 -7.29 6.08 -19.46
CA PRO A 71 -7.12 5.67 -20.84
C PRO A 71 -5.63 5.55 -21.09
N GLN A 72 -5.17 4.33 -21.38
CA GLN A 72 -3.81 4.13 -21.90
C GLN A 72 -3.75 4.97 -23.18
N GLY A 73 -3.11 6.13 -23.10
CA GLY A 73 -2.89 7.01 -24.24
C GLY A 73 -2.35 6.14 -25.36
N THR A 74 -3.14 6.07 -26.43
CA THR A 74 -2.88 5.39 -27.71
C THR A 74 -1.42 5.01 -27.88
N ALA A 75 -1.10 3.72 -27.74
CA ALA A 75 0.10 3.18 -28.35
C ALA A 75 0.02 3.53 -29.85
N PRO A 76 1.06 4.15 -30.46
CA PRO A 76 1.07 4.38 -31.88
C PRO A 76 0.96 3.02 -32.56
N SER A 77 -0.14 2.82 -33.29
CA SER A 77 -0.38 1.64 -34.11
C SER A 77 0.88 1.35 -34.92
N ALA A 78 1.41 0.13 -34.77
CA ALA A 78 2.58 -0.33 -35.49
C ALA A 78 2.40 -0.04 -37.01
N PRO A 79 3.40 0.51 -37.70
CA PRO A 79 3.33 0.64 -39.15
C PRO A 79 3.15 -0.75 -39.76
N GLY A 80 2.07 -0.92 -40.53
CA GLY A 80 1.74 -2.19 -41.20
C GLY A 80 2.85 -2.67 -42.13
N PRO A 81 2.90 -3.97 -42.46
CA PRO A 81 3.98 -4.54 -43.25
C PRO A 81 4.03 -3.88 -44.63
N SER A 82 5.08 -3.11 -44.90
CA SER A 82 5.38 -2.58 -46.22
C SER A 82 5.52 -3.75 -47.19
N ALA A 83 4.65 -3.79 -48.20
CA ALA A 83 4.71 -4.73 -49.30
C ALA A 83 6.05 -4.54 -50.03
N CYS A 84 6.99 -5.46 -49.82
CA CYS A 84 8.15 -5.63 -50.68
C CYS A 84 7.67 -6.22 -52.02
N THR A 85 7.60 -5.39 -53.05
CA THR A 85 7.61 -5.85 -54.45
C THR A 85 9.07 -5.84 -54.94
N PRO A 86 9.65 -6.99 -55.34
CA PRO A 86 10.96 -7.02 -55.98
C PRO A 86 10.87 -6.64 -57.48
N PRO A 87 12.00 -6.31 -58.12
CA PRO A 87 12.07 -5.79 -59.50
C PRO A 87 11.78 -6.81 -60.59
#